data_AF-A0AAX7SWQ4-F1
#
_entry.id   AF-A0AAX7SWQ4-F1
#
_cell.length_a   1.000
_cell.length_b   1.000
_cell.length_c   1.000
_cell.angle_alpha   90.00
_cell.angle_beta   90.00
_cell.angle_gamma   90.00
#
_symmetry.space_group_name_H-M   'P 1'
#
loop_
_entity.id
_entity.type
_entity.pdbx_description
1 polymer ?
#
loop_
_entity_poly.entity_id
_entity_poly.type
_entity_poly.pdbx_seq_one_letter_code
_entity_poly.pdbx_strand_id
1 'polypeptide(L)'
;MEGLMQRLERAVTRLEQMSAQASSGMANGDCVNGIDGGLSQCVEAFDVLMSGPVSDYLNNSRAIGSEVEKHAEMVMNALQTQRAFIKMAATHQEPAQTELQDLLKPISDHIQEIQSFRERNRGSSLFNHLSAVSESIPALGWVAVSQKPGPYVKEMNDAATFYTNRVLKDYKETDRRHVDWVRSYLLIWTEMQAFIKQHHTTGLVWSKSGPIAPASLFDSPPAPSAPCPPPPPPPPPGPPPVFTDDDAKPQADAAVAQHSALFAQLNQGMDITKGLKHVSDDQKTHKNPNLRSQQPTTAKGKNAGPVASPTTPAQKRPPLLELEGKKWRVENFEQKHDLVIEETELKQVAYVFSCNNSTLQIKGKINSIIIDNCKKLGVVFENVVGIVEIINCKSIQLQVLGTVPTISINKTEGCQVYLSKDSVSCDIVSAKSSEMNIMIPEGEGDYREFPVPEQFKTVWNGAKLVTEPTEIAG
;
A
#
# COMPACT_ATOMS: atom_id res chain seq x y z
N MET A 1 -32.90 -8.08 33.77
CA MET A 1 -33.71 -6.86 33.49
C MET A 1 -32.80 -5.64 33.29
N GLU A 2 -31.77 -5.44 34.12
CA GLU A 2 -30.80 -4.33 33.99
C GLU A 2 -30.06 -4.25 32.64
N GLY A 3 -29.58 -5.36 32.07
CA GLY A 3 -28.87 -5.32 30.78
C GLY A 3 -29.76 -4.93 29.59
N LEU A 4 -31.07 -5.12 29.70
CA LEU A 4 -32.04 -4.65 28.70
C LEU A 4 -32.30 -3.14 28.89
N MET A 5 -32.32 -2.67 30.13
CA MET A 5 -32.51 -1.27 30.48
C MET A 5 -31.33 -0.41 30.00
N GLN A 6 -30.09 -0.85 30.24
CA GLN A 6 -28.88 -0.15 29.73
C GLN A 6 -28.82 -0.09 28.20
N ARG A 7 -29.27 -1.15 27.51
CA ARG A 7 -29.34 -1.17 26.04
C ARG A 7 -30.41 -0.22 25.53
N LEU A 8 -31.54 -0.12 26.23
CA LEU A 8 -32.61 0.80 25.89
C LEU A 8 -32.18 2.25 26.13
N GLU A 9 -31.51 2.54 27.25
CA GLU A 9 -30.95 3.86 27.55
C GLU A 9 -29.93 4.29 26.49
N ARG A 10 -28.99 3.41 26.09
CA ARG A 10 -28.05 3.71 24.99
C ARG A 10 -28.74 3.94 23.65
N ALA A 11 -29.81 3.20 23.35
CA ALA A 11 -30.57 3.40 22.12
C ALA A 11 -31.33 4.73 22.12
N VAL A 12 -31.88 5.13 23.28
CA VAL A 12 -32.55 6.42 23.47
C VAL A 12 -31.56 7.57 23.34
N THR A 13 -30.39 7.51 23.98
CA THR A 13 -29.35 8.55 23.84
C THR A 13 -28.91 8.74 22.39
N ARG A 14 -28.79 7.66 21.61
CA ARG A 14 -28.47 7.73 20.18
C ARG A 14 -29.59 8.38 19.36
N LEU A 15 -30.86 8.05 19.67
CA LEU A 15 -32.00 8.65 18.98
C LEU A 15 -32.14 10.15 19.29
N GLU A 16 -31.86 10.54 20.53
CA GLU A 16 -31.86 11.95 20.96
C GLU A 16 -30.77 12.75 20.25
N GLN A 17 -29.55 12.20 20.13
CA GLN A 17 -28.45 12.82 19.36
C GLN A 17 -28.78 12.97 17.87
N MET A 18 -29.43 11.97 17.27
CA MET A 18 -29.89 12.06 15.87
C MET A 18 -31.02 13.08 15.69
N SER A 19 -31.91 13.21 16.68
CA SER A 19 -33.00 14.20 16.64
C SER A 19 -32.46 15.64 16.79
N ALA A 20 -31.45 15.85 17.66
CA ALA A 20 -30.83 17.15 17.88
C ALA A 20 -30.14 17.67 16.61
N GLN A 21 -29.48 16.79 15.84
CA GLN A 21 -28.89 17.14 14.54
C GLN A 21 -29.92 17.44 13.44
N ALA A 22 -31.10 16.81 13.48
CA ALA A 22 -32.18 17.10 12.54
C ALA A 22 -32.83 18.47 12.80
N SER A 23 -32.87 18.92 14.06
CA SER A 23 -33.41 20.24 14.45
C SER A 23 -32.43 21.41 14.25
N SER A 24 -31.11 21.17 14.18
CA SER A 24 -30.11 22.23 13.96
C SER A 24 -30.00 22.70 12.50
N GLY A 25 -30.69 22.07 11.55
CA GLY A 25 -30.69 22.44 10.13
C GLY A 25 -31.51 23.68 9.78
N MET A 26 -32.28 24.26 10.70
CA MET A 26 -33.21 25.37 10.42
C MET A 26 -33.35 26.35 11.59
N ALA A 27 -32.28 27.04 12.00
CA ALA A 27 -32.43 28.36 12.66
C ALA A 27 -31.09 29.10 12.80
N ASN A 28 -31.07 30.29 12.18
CA ASN A 28 -30.25 31.48 12.44
C ASN A 28 -28.72 31.41 12.48
N GLY A 29 -28.13 32.23 11.61
CA GLY A 29 -26.76 32.69 11.73
C GLY A 29 -26.57 33.53 12.98
N ASP A 30 -25.51 33.21 13.70
CA ASP A 30 -24.67 34.19 14.36
C ASP A 30 -23.23 33.67 14.33
N CYS A 31 -22.34 34.55 13.91
CA CYS A 31 -20.92 34.30 13.75
C CYS A 31 -20.24 34.21 15.12
N VAL A 32 -19.93 32.98 15.56
CA VAL A 32 -19.01 32.75 16.67
C VAL A 32 -17.89 31.83 16.18
N ASN A 33 -16.65 32.28 16.32
CA ASN A 33 -15.40 31.64 15.89
C ASN A 33 -15.36 30.12 16.16
N GLY A 34 -15.66 29.32 15.14
CA GLY A 34 -15.75 27.86 15.20
C GLY A 34 -14.49 27.14 14.74
N ILE A 35 -13.34 27.38 15.37
CA ILE A 35 -12.10 26.63 15.06
C ILE A 35 -11.85 25.49 16.04
N ASP A 36 -12.33 25.56 17.29
CA ASP A 36 -12.07 24.52 18.31
C ASP A 36 -13.11 23.38 18.33
N GLY A 37 -14.35 23.64 17.89
CA GLY A 37 -15.45 22.69 18.02
C GLY A 37 -15.34 21.43 17.13
N GLY A 38 -14.78 21.55 15.93
CA GLY A 38 -14.71 20.43 14.97
C GLY A 38 -13.58 19.43 15.26
N LEU A 39 -12.48 19.89 15.86
CA LEU A 39 -11.30 19.07 16.17
C LEU A 39 -11.54 18.20 17.41
N SER A 40 -12.19 18.76 18.45
CA SER A 40 -12.63 18.00 19.63
C SER A 40 -13.59 16.88 19.24
N GLN A 41 -14.55 17.17 18.36
CA GLN A 41 -15.54 16.21 17.88
C GLN A 41 -14.93 15.01 17.13
N CYS A 42 -13.81 15.18 16.43
CA CYS A 42 -13.14 14.08 15.74
C CYS A 42 -12.54 13.07 16.73
N VAL A 43 -11.79 13.56 17.72
CA VAL A 43 -11.18 12.68 18.74
C VAL A 43 -12.26 12.03 19.61
N GLU A 44 -13.32 12.76 19.96
CA GLU A 44 -14.49 12.23 20.68
C GLU A 44 -15.22 11.14 19.88
N ALA A 45 -15.39 11.32 18.57
CA ALA A 45 -16.00 10.29 17.71
C ALA A 45 -15.14 9.00 17.68
N PHE A 46 -13.81 9.13 17.66
CA PHE A 46 -12.93 7.97 17.79
C PHE A 46 -13.00 7.32 19.18
N ASP A 47 -13.18 8.11 20.25
CA ASP A 47 -13.39 7.61 21.60
C ASP A 47 -14.68 6.79 21.75
N VAL A 48 -15.74 7.14 21.02
CA VAL A 48 -16.96 6.33 20.94
C VAL A 48 -16.69 4.98 20.27
N LEU A 49 -15.85 4.93 19.23
CA LEU A 49 -15.43 3.68 18.60
C LEU A 49 -14.64 2.80 19.58
N MET A 50 -13.74 3.41 20.36
CA MET A 50 -12.92 2.71 21.37
C MET A 50 -13.75 2.17 22.54
N SER A 51 -14.69 2.97 23.05
CA SER A 51 -15.53 2.62 24.21
C SER A 51 -16.74 1.74 23.86
N GLY A 52 -17.14 1.70 22.58
CA GLY A 52 -18.22 0.84 22.07
C GLY A 52 -17.69 -0.41 21.36
N PRO A 53 -17.64 -0.43 20.01
CA PRO A 53 -17.27 -1.61 19.22
C PRO A 53 -16.00 -2.33 19.66
N VAL A 54 -14.94 -1.59 19.98
CA VAL A 54 -13.66 -2.17 20.39
C VAL A 54 -13.77 -2.80 21.78
N SER A 55 -14.50 -2.17 22.71
CA SER A 55 -14.77 -2.74 24.03
C SER A 55 -15.58 -4.04 23.94
N ASP A 56 -16.62 -4.07 23.11
CA ASP A 56 -17.43 -5.28 22.88
C ASP A 56 -16.58 -6.41 22.30
N TYR A 57 -15.71 -6.10 21.33
CA TYR A 57 -14.76 -7.05 20.76
C TYR A 57 -13.78 -7.60 21.80
N LEU A 58 -13.22 -6.75 22.67
CA LEU A 58 -12.34 -7.19 23.74
C LEU A 58 -13.06 -8.13 24.71
N ASN A 59 -14.27 -7.77 25.13
CA ASN A 59 -15.06 -8.58 26.05
C ASN A 59 -15.39 -9.96 25.44
N ASN A 60 -15.77 -10.01 24.16
CA ASN A 60 -16.02 -11.26 23.45
C ASN A 60 -14.73 -12.08 23.25
N SER A 61 -13.59 -11.41 23.03
CA SER A 61 -12.29 -12.07 22.88
C SER A 61 -11.83 -12.70 24.19
N ARG A 62 -12.01 -12.02 25.33
CA ARG A 62 -11.80 -12.57 26.68
C ARG A 62 -12.72 -13.74 26.99
N ALA A 63 -13.98 -13.66 26.54
CA ALA A 63 -14.93 -14.75 26.73
C ALA A 63 -14.55 -16.02 25.97
N ILE A 64 -13.82 -15.91 24.85
CA ILE A 64 -13.23 -17.05 24.13
C ILE A 64 -11.92 -17.49 24.79
N GLY A 65 -11.05 -16.54 25.15
CA GLY A 65 -9.77 -16.77 25.82
C GLY A 65 -8.63 -17.18 24.87
N SER A 66 -7.56 -17.73 25.47
CA SER A 66 -6.39 -18.30 24.77
C SER A 66 -5.68 -17.30 23.85
N GLU A 67 -5.39 -17.68 22.60
CA GLU A 67 -4.72 -16.81 21.63
C GLU A 67 -5.61 -15.67 21.16
N VAL A 68 -6.94 -15.83 21.18
CA VAL A 68 -7.89 -14.80 20.72
C VAL A 68 -7.90 -13.59 21.66
N GLU A 69 -7.88 -13.83 22.97
CA GLU A 69 -7.76 -12.77 23.97
C GLU A 69 -6.45 -11.98 23.81
N LYS A 70 -5.31 -12.67 23.74
CA LYS A 70 -3.99 -12.04 23.56
C LYS A 70 -3.93 -11.23 22.27
N HIS A 71 -4.46 -11.76 21.18
CA HIS A 71 -4.48 -11.07 19.90
C HIS A 71 -5.34 -9.81 19.95
N ALA A 72 -6.44 -9.84 20.69
CA ALA A 72 -7.32 -8.70 20.88
C ALA A 72 -6.68 -7.58 21.71
N GLU A 73 -5.86 -7.91 22.72
CA GLU A 73 -5.07 -6.94 23.47
C GLU A 73 -4.06 -6.20 22.57
N MET A 74 -3.40 -6.92 21.66
CA MET A 74 -2.50 -6.31 20.68
C MET A 74 -3.25 -5.33 19.76
N VAL A 75 -4.46 -5.70 19.30
CA VAL A 75 -5.32 -4.81 18.49
C VAL A 75 -5.72 -3.56 19.28
N MET A 76 -6.05 -3.68 20.57
CA MET A 76 -6.36 -2.54 21.43
C MET A 76 -5.16 -1.58 21.54
N ASN A 77 -3.94 -2.10 21.75
CA ASN A 77 -2.73 -1.28 21.80
C ASN A 77 -2.51 -0.54 20.46
N ALA A 78 -2.70 -1.23 19.33
CA ALA A 78 -2.59 -0.63 18.01
C ALA A 78 -3.60 0.52 17.80
N LEU A 79 -4.86 0.32 18.21
CA LEU A 79 -5.91 1.34 18.12
C LEU A 79 -5.67 2.52 19.08
N GLN A 80 -5.07 2.29 20.26
CA GLN A 80 -4.65 3.38 21.15
C GLN A 80 -3.54 4.23 20.52
N THR A 81 -2.56 3.59 19.87
CA THR A 81 -1.54 4.29 19.09
C THR A 81 -2.15 5.08 17.93
N GLN A 82 -3.12 4.48 17.22
CA GLN A 82 -3.88 5.16 16.17
C GLN A 82 -4.59 6.42 16.71
N ARG A 83 -5.23 6.31 17.87
CA ARG A 83 -5.90 7.43 18.53
C ARG A 83 -4.92 8.54 18.87
N ALA A 84 -3.76 8.20 19.43
CA ALA A 84 -2.72 9.17 19.75
C ALA A 84 -2.25 9.91 18.49
N PHE A 85 -2.08 9.19 17.38
CA PHE A 85 -1.76 9.74 16.08
C PHE A 85 -2.86 10.69 15.56
N ILE A 86 -4.13 10.29 15.60
CA ILE A 86 -5.26 11.16 15.18
C ILE A 86 -5.33 12.44 16.03
N LYS A 87 -5.14 12.33 17.35
CA LYS A 87 -5.10 13.48 18.25
C LYS A 87 -3.94 14.43 17.93
N MET A 88 -2.77 13.89 17.62
CA MET A 88 -1.61 14.67 17.20
C MET A 88 -1.88 15.38 15.86
N ALA A 89 -2.40 14.66 14.86
CA ALA A 89 -2.74 15.25 13.56
C ALA A 89 -3.80 16.36 13.67
N ALA A 90 -4.72 16.25 14.63
CA ALA A 90 -5.72 17.28 14.91
C ALA A 90 -5.11 18.60 15.45
N THR A 91 -3.88 18.60 15.95
CA THR A 91 -3.24 19.78 16.55
C THR A 91 -1.99 20.26 15.82
N HIS A 92 -1.45 19.44 14.91
CA HIS A 92 -0.20 19.69 14.20
C HIS A 92 -0.42 19.79 12.70
N GLN A 93 0.45 20.57 12.04
CA GLN A 93 0.56 20.57 10.59
C GLN A 93 1.28 19.31 10.10
N GLU A 94 0.94 18.88 8.89
CA GLU A 94 1.56 17.73 8.23
C GLU A 94 3.09 17.92 8.13
N PRO A 95 3.91 16.94 8.56
CA PRO A 95 5.36 17.05 8.52
C PRO A 95 5.92 16.70 7.13
N ALA A 96 7.24 16.80 6.97
CA ALA A 96 7.87 16.38 5.73
C ALA A 96 7.69 14.85 5.51
N GLN A 97 7.71 14.40 4.26
CA GLN A 97 7.43 13.00 3.92
C GLN A 97 8.33 11.98 4.66
N THR A 98 9.59 12.33 4.91
CA THR A 98 10.54 11.49 5.67
C THR A 98 10.12 11.39 7.14
N GLU A 99 9.79 12.51 7.77
CA GLU A 99 9.34 12.58 9.17
C GLU A 99 7.98 11.89 9.35
N LEU A 100 7.10 11.97 8.34
CA LEU A 100 5.83 11.25 8.34
C LEU A 100 6.01 9.73 8.37
N GLN A 101 7.04 9.20 7.70
CA GLN A 101 7.34 7.76 7.75
C GLN A 101 7.78 7.32 9.15
N ASP A 102 8.63 8.12 9.81
CA ASP A 102 9.06 7.86 11.19
C ASP A 102 7.88 7.96 12.16
N LEU A 103 6.99 8.92 11.94
CA LEU A 103 5.81 9.14 12.77
C LEU A 103 4.77 8.00 12.62
N LEU A 104 4.68 7.37 11.44
CA LEU A 104 3.82 6.22 11.18
C LEU A 104 4.42 4.90 11.70
N LYS A 105 5.71 4.86 12.02
CA LYS A 105 6.43 3.64 12.42
C LYS A 105 5.75 2.87 13.56
N PRO A 106 5.27 3.50 14.65
CA PRO A 106 4.63 2.75 15.74
C PRO A 106 3.35 2.01 15.31
N ILE A 107 2.57 2.58 14.37
CA ILE A 107 1.39 1.90 13.81
C ILE A 107 1.83 0.70 12.96
N SER A 108 2.87 0.88 12.14
CA SER A 108 3.44 -0.20 11.32
C SER A 108 3.98 -1.35 12.17
N ASP A 109 4.69 -1.03 13.26
CA ASP A 109 5.26 -2.03 14.17
C ASP A 109 4.15 -2.86 14.83
N HIS A 110 3.04 -2.25 15.27
CA HIS A 110 1.88 -2.98 15.78
C HIS A 110 1.23 -3.88 14.73
N ILE A 111 1.04 -3.41 13.50
CA ILE A 111 0.50 -4.22 12.40
C ILE A 111 1.35 -5.49 12.21
N GLN A 112 2.67 -5.32 12.15
CA GLN A 112 3.60 -6.43 11.97
C GLN A 112 3.59 -7.38 13.17
N GLU A 113 3.50 -6.85 14.40
CA GLU A 113 3.44 -7.64 15.62
C GLU A 113 2.22 -8.58 15.63
N ILE A 114 1.05 -8.04 15.28
CA ILE A 114 -0.23 -8.76 15.18
C ILE A 114 -0.15 -9.83 14.09
N GLN A 115 0.36 -9.49 12.90
CA GLN A 115 0.55 -10.47 11.83
C GLN A 115 1.49 -11.61 12.24
N SER A 116 2.63 -11.27 12.86
CA SER A 116 3.61 -12.23 13.36
C SER A 116 3.05 -13.12 14.46
N PHE A 117 2.14 -12.61 15.30
CA PHE A 117 1.45 -13.41 16.31
C PHE A 117 0.64 -14.54 15.66
N ARG A 118 -0.12 -14.26 14.61
CA ARG A 118 -0.84 -15.29 13.84
C ARG A 118 0.11 -16.30 13.21
N GLU A 119 1.23 -15.86 12.63
CA GLU A 119 2.20 -16.76 11.98
C GLU A 119 2.89 -17.73 12.94
N ARG A 120 3.17 -17.29 14.17
CA ARG A 120 3.73 -18.12 15.24
C ARG A 120 2.73 -19.13 15.80
N ASN A 121 1.42 -18.87 15.63
CA ASN A 121 0.33 -19.70 16.15
C ASN A 121 -0.43 -20.46 15.05
N ARG A 122 0.27 -20.90 13.98
CA ARG A 122 -0.33 -21.65 12.86
C ARG A 122 -1.04 -22.95 13.24
N GLY A 123 -0.65 -23.56 14.36
CA GLY A 123 -1.28 -24.77 14.89
C GLY A 123 -2.50 -24.53 15.80
N SER A 124 -2.91 -23.28 16.03
CA SER A 124 -4.04 -22.98 16.91
C SER A 124 -5.36 -23.51 16.34
N SER A 125 -6.21 -24.10 17.18
CA SER A 125 -7.58 -24.45 16.80
C SER A 125 -8.43 -23.22 16.48
N LEU A 126 -8.01 -22.03 16.95
CA LEU A 126 -8.66 -20.75 16.72
C LEU A 126 -8.02 -19.98 15.55
N PHE A 127 -7.26 -20.64 14.67
CA PHE A 127 -6.50 -19.99 13.60
C PHE A 127 -7.33 -19.14 12.64
N ASN A 128 -8.60 -19.47 12.39
CA ASN A 128 -9.50 -18.62 11.60
C ASN A 128 -9.80 -17.27 12.28
N HIS A 129 -9.83 -17.21 13.62
CA HIS A 129 -9.95 -15.96 14.37
C HIS A 129 -8.69 -15.13 14.21
N LEU A 130 -7.52 -15.76 14.37
CA LEU A 130 -6.23 -15.10 14.21
C LEU A 130 -6.05 -14.59 12.78
N SER A 131 -6.47 -15.36 11.78
CA SER A 131 -6.39 -14.96 10.37
C SER A 131 -7.35 -13.81 10.04
N ALA A 132 -8.57 -13.81 10.58
CA ALA A 132 -9.49 -12.68 10.42
C ALA A 132 -8.85 -11.38 10.93
N VAL A 133 -8.08 -11.45 12.02
CA VAL A 133 -7.38 -10.29 12.57
C VAL A 133 -6.14 -9.90 11.76
N SER A 134 -5.23 -10.85 11.47
CA SER A 134 -3.95 -10.56 10.79
C SER A 134 -4.13 -10.05 9.37
N GLU A 135 -5.13 -10.55 8.64
CA GLU A 135 -5.36 -10.17 7.25
C GLU A 135 -6.11 -8.84 7.12
N SER A 136 -6.75 -8.33 8.18
CA SER A 136 -7.48 -7.06 8.14
C SER A 136 -6.87 -5.94 8.98
N ILE A 137 -5.96 -6.25 9.91
CA ILE A 137 -5.29 -5.22 10.72
C ILE A 137 -4.53 -4.15 9.91
N PRO A 138 -4.04 -4.40 8.67
CA PRO A 138 -3.49 -3.33 7.84
C PRO A 138 -4.45 -2.16 7.60
N ALA A 139 -5.76 -2.34 7.83
CA ALA A 139 -6.75 -1.25 7.84
C ALA A 139 -6.31 -0.03 8.66
N LEU A 140 -5.55 -0.20 9.74
CA LEU A 140 -5.01 0.91 10.53
C LEU A 140 -4.09 1.85 9.72
N GLY A 141 -3.48 1.35 8.64
CA GLY A 141 -2.69 2.12 7.69
C GLY A 141 -3.48 3.14 6.87
N TRP A 142 -4.80 3.24 7.02
CA TRP A 142 -5.63 4.21 6.29
C TRP A 142 -5.17 5.66 6.47
N VAL A 143 -4.51 5.99 7.58
CA VAL A 143 -3.96 7.32 7.86
C VAL A 143 -2.86 7.75 6.88
N ALA A 144 -2.26 6.80 6.16
CA ALA A 144 -1.30 7.03 5.08
C ALA A 144 -1.94 6.96 3.67
N VAL A 145 -3.26 6.76 3.58
CA VAL A 145 -3.99 6.61 2.31
C VAL A 145 -4.66 7.91 1.92
N SER A 146 -4.20 8.51 0.83
CA SER A 146 -4.82 9.68 0.23
C SER A 146 -5.98 9.30 -0.70
N GLN A 147 -6.94 10.19 -0.88
CA GLN A 147 -8.10 10.10 -1.79
C GLN A 147 -9.17 9.08 -1.41
N LYS A 148 -8.81 7.85 -1.01
CA LYS A 148 -9.79 6.76 -0.79
C LYS A 148 -9.52 5.92 0.48
N PRO A 149 -9.36 6.52 1.67
CA PRO A 149 -9.14 5.76 2.92
C PRO A 149 -10.34 4.89 3.33
N GLY A 150 -11.59 5.34 3.08
CA GLY A 150 -12.79 4.56 3.38
C GLY A 150 -12.87 3.25 2.59
N PRO A 151 -12.78 3.29 1.24
CA PRO A 151 -12.69 2.09 0.40
C PRO A 151 -11.54 1.15 0.79
N TYR A 152 -10.38 1.69 1.16
CA TYR A 152 -9.25 0.89 1.66
C TYR A 152 -9.61 0.08 2.92
N VAL A 153 -10.22 0.70 3.93
CA VAL A 153 -10.68 -0.03 5.13
C VAL A 153 -11.76 -1.05 4.79
N LYS A 154 -12.63 -0.77 3.81
CA LYS A 154 -13.63 -1.74 3.34
C LYS A 154 -12.99 -3.01 2.79
N GLU A 155 -11.97 -2.88 1.94
CA GLU A 155 -11.25 -4.05 1.39
C GLU A 155 -10.62 -4.91 2.49
N MET A 156 -10.05 -4.28 3.51
CA MET A 156 -9.51 -4.99 4.67
C MET A 156 -10.63 -5.70 5.47
N ASN A 157 -11.80 -5.06 5.62
CA ASN A 157 -12.95 -5.70 6.26
C ASN A 157 -13.50 -6.88 5.44
N ASP A 158 -13.44 -6.81 4.10
CA ASP A 158 -13.81 -7.93 3.22
C ASP A 158 -12.84 -9.12 3.42
N ALA A 159 -11.55 -8.84 3.64
CA ALA A 159 -10.56 -9.86 4.01
C ALA A 159 -10.85 -10.50 5.38
N ALA A 160 -11.20 -9.70 6.40
CA ALA A 160 -11.68 -10.24 7.69
C ALA A 160 -12.88 -11.16 7.49
N THR A 161 -13.86 -10.70 6.70
CA THR A 161 -15.13 -11.39 6.44
C THR A 161 -14.92 -12.80 5.87
N PHE A 162 -13.91 -12.98 5.00
CA PHE A 162 -13.57 -14.29 4.46
C PHE A 162 -13.26 -15.33 5.56
N TYR A 163 -12.46 -14.95 6.57
CA TYR A 163 -12.10 -15.84 7.67
C TYR A 163 -13.18 -15.92 8.74
N THR A 164 -13.87 -14.82 9.05
CA THR A 164 -14.97 -14.86 10.01
C THR A 164 -16.15 -15.70 9.50
N ASN A 165 -16.38 -15.79 8.19
CA ASN A 165 -17.37 -16.72 7.64
C ASN A 165 -17.03 -18.18 7.93
N ARG A 166 -15.74 -18.54 8.02
CA ARG A 166 -15.30 -19.87 8.45
C ARG A 166 -15.55 -20.06 9.94
N VAL A 167 -15.27 -19.05 10.77
CA VAL A 167 -15.63 -19.06 12.19
C VAL A 167 -17.15 -19.26 12.37
N LEU A 168 -17.98 -18.53 11.62
CA LEU A 168 -19.43 -18.71 11.67
C LEU A 168 -19.84 -20.13 11.22
N LYS A 169 -19.21 -20.67 10.18
CA LYS A 169 -19.48 -22.04 9.74
C LYS A 169 -19.24 -23.06 10.86
N ASP A 170 -18.13 -22.91 11.58
CA ASP A 170 -17.69 -23.87 12.59
C ASP A 170 -18.44 -23.70 13.93
N TYR A 171 -18.87 -22.47 14.26
CA TYR A 171 -19.37 -22.15 15.61
C TYR A 171 -20.83 -21.67 15.69
N LYS A 172 -21.51 -21.34 14.59
CA LYS A 172 -22.86 -20.72 14.64
C LYS A 172 -23.92 -21.54 15.39
N GLU A 173 -23.79 -22.87 15.41
CA GLU A 173 -24.75 -23.79 16.05
C GLU A 173 -24.20 -24.39 17.36
N THR A 174 -22.92 -24.18 17.66
CA THR A 174 -22.23 -24.82 18.78
C THR A 174 -21.91 -23.84 19.90
N ASP A 175 -21.36 -22.67 19.58
CA ASP A 175 -20.97 -21.69 20.58
C ASP A 175 -21.18 -20.25 20.10
N ARG A 176 -22.15 -19.61 20.73
CA ARG A 176 -22.57 -18.24 20.42
C ARG A 176 -21.49 -17.20 20.69
N ARG A 177 -20.53 -17.45 21.58
CA ARG A 177 -19.45 -16.50 21.89
C ARG A 177 -18.64 -16.15 20.64
N HIS A 178 -18.40 -17.12 19.78
CA HIS A 178 -17.69 -16.91 18.51
C HIS A 178 -18.52 -16.11 17.50
N VAL A 179 -19.84 -16.30 17.49
CA VAL A 179 -20.75 -15.50 16.64
C VAL A 179 -20.76 -14.04 17.08
N ASP A 180 -20.87 -13.81 18.39
CA ASP A 180 -20.87 -12.46 18.95
C ASP A 180 -19.49 -11.79 18.78
N TRP A 181 -18.39 -12.56 18.90
CA TRP A 181 -17.04 -12.12 18.55
C TRP A 181 -16.93 -11.66 17.09
N VAL A 182 -17.38 -12.47 16.12
CA VAL A 182 -17.37 -12.13 14.69
C VAL A 182 -18.11 -10.81 14.45
N ARG A 183 -19.32 -10.68 15.01
CA ARG A 183 -20.13 -9.45 14.86
C ARG A 183 -19.42 -8.23 15.43
N SER A 184 -18.88 -8.35 16.64
CA SER A 184 -18.16 -7.24 17.28
C SER A 184 -16.89 -6.84 16.53
N TYR A 185 -16.15 -7.81 15.99
CA TYR A 185 -14.91 -7.53 15.25
C TYR A 185 -15.18 -6.79 13.93
N LEU A 186 -16.14 -7.27 13.13
CA LEU A 186 -16.51 -6.62 11.86
C LEU A 186 -17.14 -5.24 12.07
N LEU A 187 -17.79 -5.03 13.24
CA LEU A 187 -18.36 -3.73 13.59
C LEU A 187 -17.29 -2.66 13.77
N ILE A 188 -16.10 -3.00 14.29
CA ILE A 188 -14.97 -2.06 14.41
C ILE A 188 -14.67 -1.43 13.05
N TRP A 189 -14.53 -2.24 12.00
CA TRP A 189 -14.18 -1.75 10.66
C TRP A 189 -15.33 -1.04 9.96
N THR A 190 -16.57 -1.40 10.29
CA THR A 190 -17.76 -0.71 9.78
C THR A 190 -17.86 0.70 10.38
N GLU A 191 -17.68 0.83 11.69
CA GLU A 191 -17.67 2.12 12.38
C GLU A 191 -16.43 2.95 12.01
N MET A 192 -15.28 2.32 11.78
CA MET A 192 -14.09 3.00 11.25
C MET A 192 -14.35 3.62 9.87
N GLN A 193 -15.05 2.91 8.98
CA GLN A 193 -15.44 3.49 7.68
C GLN A 193 -16.39 4.69 7.84
N ALA A 194 -17.36 4.60 8.76
CA ALA A 194 -18.26 5.70 9.06
C ALA A 194 -17.50 6.92 9.60
N PHE A 195 -16.59 6.69 10.56
CA PHE A 195 -15.69 7.71 11.11
C PHE A 195 -14.85 8.39 10.03
N ILE A 196 -14.18 7.61 9.17
CA ILE A 196 -13.38 8.14 8.07
C ILE A 196 -14.25 8.92 7.09
N LYS A 197 -15.44 8.43 6.75
CA LYS A 197 -16.35 9.13 5.83
C LYS A 197 -16.76 10.50 6.38
N GLN A 198 -16.98 10.60 7.69
CA GLN A 198 -17.43 11.82 8.36
C GLN A 198 -16.31 12.84 8.59
N HIS A 199 -15.11 12.39 8.96
CA HIS A 199 -14.02 13.28 9.40
C HIS A 199 -12.81 13.35 8.46
N HIS A 200 -12.61 12.33 7.62
CA HIS A 200 -11.38 12.09 6.85
C HIS A 200 -11.65 11.55 5.43
N THR A 201 -12.68 12.07 4.76
CA THR A 201 -13.24 11.48 3.53
C THR A 201 -12.21 11.25 2.43
N THR A 202 -11.27 12.19 2.25
CA THR A 202 -10.24 12.17 1.18
C THR A 202 -8.84 11.91 1.70
N GLY A 203 -8.70 11.45 2.94
CA GLY A 203 -7.42 11.27 3.63
C GLY A 203 -7.48 11.84 5.04
N LEU A 204 -6.45 11.53 5.83
CA LEU A 204 -6.30 12.13 7.15
C LEU A 204 -6.26 13.66 7.03
N VAL A 205 -6.99 14.32 7.93
CA VAL A 205 -7.05 15.78 7.99
C VAL A 205 -6.10 16.25 9.07
N TRP A 206 -5.04 16.93 8.66
CA TRP A 206 -4.10 17.62 9.54
C TRP A 206 -4.63 19.00 9.93
N SER A 207 -4.16 19.52 11.06
CA SER A 207 -4.44 20.89 11.45
C SER A 207 -3.84 21.86 10.44
N LYS A 208 -4.57 22.94 10.13
CA LYS A 208 -4.07 24.05 9.29
C LYS A 208 -3.22 25.05 10.07
N SER A 209 -3.11 24.87 11.39
CA SER A 209 -2.43 25.77 12.32
C SER A 209 -1.76 24.97 13.44
N GLY A 210 -0.85 25.59 14.19
CA GLY A 210 -0.06 24.89 15.20
C GLY A 210 1.31 24.43 14.68
N PRO A 211 2.11 23.77 15.53
CA PRO A 211 3.44 23.33 15.16
C PRO A 211 3.40 22.23 14.09
N ILE A 212 4.51 22.06 13.36
CA ILE A 212 4.71 20.90 12.49
C ILE A 212 4.81 19.65 13.38
N ALA A 213 4.21 18.55 12.96
CA ALA A 213 4.26 17.31 13.72
C ALA A 213 5.71 16.86 13.95
N PRO A 214 6.05 16.35 15.15
CA PRO A 214 7.38 15.82 15.42
C PRO A 214 7.65 14.57 14.57
N ALA A 215 8.92 14.15 14.47
CA ALA A 215 9.29 12.90 13.80
C ALA A 215 8.86 11.64 14.60
N SER A 216 8.48 11.80 15.88
CA SER A 216 8.05 10.70 16.75
C SER A 216 6.78 11.05 17.51
N LEU A 217 5.84 10.11 17.57
CA LEU A 217 4.55 10.28 18.25
C LEU A 217 4.67 10.49 19.76
N PHE A 218 5.79 10.06 20.34
CA PHE A 218 5.99 10.02 21.80
C PHE A 218 7.08 10.99 22.27
N ASP A 219 7.52 11.92 21.42
CA ASP A 219 8.46 12.95 21.83
C ASP A 219 7.75 14.03 22.66
N SER A 220 8.35 14.41 23.79
CA SER A 220 7.82 15.47 24.65
C SER A 220 8.24 16.84 24.12
N PRO A 221 7.42 17.92 24.30
CA PRO A 221 7.80 19.23 23.81
C PRO A 221 9.07 19.73 24.51
N PRO A 222 9.99 20.42 23.81
CA PRO A 222 11.12 21.06 24.45
C PRO A 222 10.62 22.17 25.37
N ALA A 223 11.12 22.21 26.60
CA ALA A 223 10.83 23.26 27.58
C ALA A 223 11.17 24.65 27.00
N PRO A 224 10.45 25.73 27.41
CA PRO A 224 10.69 27.06 26.86
C PRO A 224 12.11 27.52 27.19
N SER A 225 12.91 27.74 26.15
CA SER A 225 14.31 28.17 26.24
C SER A 225 14.41 29.56 26.88
N ALA A 226 15.19 29.66 27.96
CA ALA A 226 15.59 30.94 28.55
C ALA A 226 16.48 31.75 27.58
N PRO A 227 16.56 33.10 27.71
CA PRO A 227 17.23 33.95 26.74
C PRO A 227 18.75 33.74 26.69
N CYS A 228 19.29 33.57 25.48
CA CYS A 228 20.73 33.41 25.21
C CYS A 228 21.55 34.69 25.52
N PRO A 229 22.78 34.57 26.03
CA PRO A 229 23.73 35.68 26.09
C PRO A 229 24.47 35.87 24.73
N PRO A 230 25.02 37.06 24.44
CA PRO A 230 25.57 37.41 23.13
C PRO A 230 26.93 36.73 22.84
N PRO A 231 27.29 36.52 21.56
CA PRO A 231 28.47 35.75 21.18
C PRO A 231 29.79 36.56 21.27
N PRO A 232 30.92 35.94 21.63
CA PRO A 232 32.25 36.55 21.62
C PRO A 232 32.92 36.51 20.22
N PRO A 233 33.92 37.37 19.96
CA PRO A 233 34.54 37.53 18.64
C PRO A 233 35.56 36.42 18.29
N PRO A 234 35.85 36.17 17.00
CA PRO A 234 36.64 35.03 16.55
C PRO A 234 38.16 35.24 16.68
N PRO A 235 38.95 34.21 17.07
CA PRO A 235 40.41 34.26 17.07
C PRO A 235 41.04 33.79 15.74
N PRO A 236 42.31 34.16 15.46
CA PRO A 236 43.00 33.92 14.19
C PRO A 236 43.66 32.52 14.09
N PRO A 237 44.00 32.04 12.88
CA PRO A 237 44.42 30.66 12.65
C PRO A 237 45.90 30.42 12.93
N GLY A 238 46.22 29.31 13.60
CA GLY A 238 47.57 28.81 13.86
C GLY A 238 47.78 27.36 13.39
N PRO A 239 49.04 26.93 13.17
CA PRO A 239 49.42 25.82 12.29
C PRO A 239 49.41 24.42 12.98
N PRO A 240 49.43 23.31 12.20
CA PRO A 240 49.42 21.92 12.70
C PRO A 240 50.81 21.55 13.24
N PRO A 241 51.03 20.52 14.12
CA PRO A 241 50.73 19.11 13.76
C PRO A 241 50.69 18.01 14.88
N VAL A 242 50.49 16.75 14.42
CA VAL A 242 50.95 15.41 14.91
C VAL A 242 50.48 14.79 16.26
N PHE A 243 49.68 13.71 16.08
CA PHE A 243 49.57 12.40 16.76
C PHE A 243 49.94 12.16 18.24
N THR A 244 49.06 11.47 18.96
CA THR A 244 49.33 10.24 19.76
C THR A 244 48.01 9.50 20.09
N ASP A 245 48.05 8.16 19.97
CA ASP A 245 47.06 7.17 20.42
C ASP A 245 47.11 6.99 21.95
N ASP A 246 45.97 6.70 22.60
CA ASP A 246 45.75 5.43 23.34
C ASP A 246 44.28 5.28 23.82
N ASP A 247 43.89 4.02 24.00
CA ASP A 247 42.55 3.42 24.06
C ASP A 247 41.81 3.56 25.41
N ALA A 248 40.46 3.56 25.35
CA ALA A 248 39.61 2.93 26.37
C ALA A 248 38.19 2.63 25.85
N LYS A 249 37.87 1.34 25.66
CA LYS A 249 36.52 0.80 25.47
C LYS A 249 35.72 0.79 26.78
N PRO A 250 34.38 0.85 26.72
CA PRO A 250 33.60 -0.37 26.98
C PRO A 250 32.47 -0.66 25.98
N GLN A 251 31.92 -1.86 26.11
CA GLN A 251 31.19 -2.67 25.14
C GLN A 251 29.72 -2.85 25.55
N ALA A 252 28.78 -2.57 24.63
CA ALA A 252 27.40 -3.08 24.45
C ALA A 252 26.75 -2.17 23.37
N ASP A 253 26.02 -2.54 22.31
CA ASP A 253 25.21 -3.72 21.98
C ASP A 253 25.31 -4.02 20.47
N ALA A 254 25.54 -5.30 20.12
CA ALA A 254 25.74 -5.76 18.74
C ALA A 254 24.43 -6.05 17.96
N ALA A 255 23.26 -5.78 18.54
CA ALA A 255 21.96 -6.03 17.89
C ALA A 255 21.36 -4.80 17.18
N VAL A 256 21.75 -3.59 17.58
CA VAL A 256 21.24 -2.32 16.99
C VAL A 256 22.00 -1.95 15.71
N ALA A 257 23.25 -2.41 15.57
CA ALA A 257 24.11 -2.07 14.45
C ALA A 257 23.78 -2.79 13.13
N GLN A 258 23.07 -3.93 13.16
CA GLN A 258 22.76 -4.67 11.93
C GLN A 258 21.63 -4.05 11.10
N HIS A 259 20.65 -3.39 11.74
CA HIS A 259 19.51 -2.82 11.02
C HIS A 259 19.75 -1.39 10.51
N SER A 260 20.57 -0.58 11.19
CA SER A 260 20.99 0.72 10.67
C SER A 260 21.99 0.58 9.51
N ALA A 261 22.75 -0.52 9.46
CA ALA A 261 23.62 -0.86 8.34
C ALA A 261 22.85 -1.31 7.10
N LEU A 262 21.75 -2.05 7.27
CA LEU A 262 20.90 -2.51 6.16
C LEU A 262 20.24 -1.34 5.42
N PHE A 263 19.74 -0.32 6.14
CA PHE A 263 19.12 0.86 5.50
C PHE A 263 20.13 1.93 5.05
N ALA A 264 21.29 2.05 5.69
CA ALA A 264 22.38 2.89 5.18
C ALA A 264 23.01 2.31 3.89
N GLN A 265 23.09 0.98 3.75
CA GLN A 265 23.55 0.33 2.50
C GLN A 265 22.52 0.43 1.37
N LEU A 266 21.23 0.51 1.68
CA LEU A 266 20.17 0.66 0.70
C LEU A 266 20.13 2.05 0.03
N ASN A 267 20.78 3.07 0.61
CA ASN A 267 20.74 4.46 0.12
C ASN A 267 22.09 5.02 -0.42
N GLN A 268 23.13 4.20 -0.62
CA GLN A 268 24.46 4.68 -1.06
C GLN A 268 24.76 4.61 -2.56
N GLY A 269 23.84 4.17 -3.41
CA GLY A 269 24.06 4.18 -4.86
C GLY A 269 25.37 3.50 -5.31
N MET A 270 26.11 4.10 -6.25
CA MET A 270 27.29 3.51 -6.93
C MET A 270 28.57 3.31 -6.07
N ASP A 271 28.62 3.77 -4.81
CA ASP A 271 29.84 3.71 -3.98
C ASP A 271 30.01 2.42 -3.14
N ILE A 272 29.09 1.46 -3.25
CA ILE A 272 29.05 0.23 -2.44
C ILE A 272 30.23 -0.75 -2.70
N THR A 273 31.03 -0.51 -3.73
CA THR A 273 32.15 -1.39 -4.13
C THR A 273 33.46 -1.14 -3.37
N LYS A 274 33.56 -0.06 -2.58
CA LYS A 274 34.79 0.30 -1.84
C LYS A 274 34.97 -0.44 -0.51
N GLY A 275 33.93 -1.12 0.00
CA GLY A 275 33.93 -1.76 1.33
C GLY A 275 34.14 -3.28 1.37
N LEU A 276 34.35 -3.95 0.22
CA LEU A 276 34.51 -5.40 0.17
C LEU A 276 35.97 -5.81 0.43
N LYS A 277 36.18 -6.78 1.33
CA LYS A 277 37.49 -7.34 1.65
C LYS A 277 38.15 -7.91 0.39
N HIS A 278 39.32 -7.39 0.03
CA HIS A 278 40.04 -7.81 -1.18
C HIS A 278 40.47 -9.26 -1.08
N VAL A 279 39.92 -10.11 -1.95
CA VAL A 279 40.30 -11.53 -2.08
C VAL A 279 41.68 -11.61 -2.73
N SER A 280 42.65 -12.25 -2.06
CA SER A 280 44.00 -12.45 -2.61
C SER A 280 43.96 -13.36 -3.84
N ASP A 281 44.93 -13.20 -4.73
CA ASP A 281 44.92 -13.85 -6.05
C ASP A 281 44.93 -15.38 -5.99
N ASP A 282 45.36 -15.98 -4.88
CA ASP A 282 45.37 -17.43 -4.63
C ASP A 282 43.96 -18.03 -4.47
N GLN A 283 42.96 -17.20 -4.16
CA GLN A 283 41.56 -17.61 -3.96
C GLN A 283 40.68 -17.38 -5.19
N LYS A 284 41.24 -16.83 -6.28
CA LYS A 284 40.51 -16.59 -7.53
C LYS A 284 40.77 -17.76 -8.48
N THR A 285 39.71 -18.48 -8.84
CA THR A 285 39.74 -19.67 -9.72
C THR A 285 40.30 -19.43 -11.14
N HIS A 286 40.49 -18.17 -11.56
CA HIS A 286 41.14 -17.81 -12.82
C HIS A 286 42.65 -17.50 -12.69
N LYS A 287 43.17 -17.40 -11.47
CA LYS A 287 44.59 -17.10 -11.16
C LYS A 287 45.31 -18.23 -10.43
N ASN A 288 44.58 -19.19 -9.86
CA ASN A 288 45.13 -20.39 -9.24
C ASN A 288 44.86 -21.63 -10.12
N PRO A 289 45.87 -22.14 -10.86
CA PRO A 289 45.72 -23.27 -11.78
C PRO A 289 45.31 -24.59 -11.12
N ASN A 290 45.47 -24.71 -9.80
CA ASN A 290 45.21 -25.94 -9.05
C ASN A 290 43.72 -26.23 -8.81
N LEU A 291 42.82 -25.26 -9.08
CA LEU A 291 41.38 -25.39 -8.81
C LEU A 291 40.54 -25.81 -10.04
N ARG A 292 41.18 -26.17 -11.17
CA ARG A 292 40.50 -26.45 -12.43
C ARG A 292 40.88 -27.81 -13.02
N SER A 293 40.41 -28.89 -12.40
CA SER A 293 40.46 -30.24 -12.95
C SER A 293 39.06 -30.72 -13.36
N GLN A 294 38.72 -30.52 -14.64
CA GLN A 294 38.09 -31.51 -15.55
C GLN A 294 37.45 -30.82 -16.78
N GLN A 295 38.25 -30.79 -17.86
CA GLN A 295 38.00 -31.11 -19.28
C GLN A 295 36.74 -30.69 -20.08
N PRO A 296 36.85 -30.58 -21.44
CA PRO A 296 36.32 -29.45 -22.20
C PRO A 296 35.42 -29.83 -23.40
N THR A 297 34.69 -28.86 -23.96
CA THR A 297 34.34 -28.85 -25.39
C THR A 297 34.33 -27.43 -26.02
N THR A 298 34.86 -27.43 -27.24
CA THR A 298 35.01 -26.42 -28.32
C THR A 298 33.71 -25.67 -28.72
N ALA A 299 33.62 -24.50 -29.36
CA ALA A 299 34.49 -23.79 -30.31
C ALA A 299 34.10 -22.28 -30.50
N LYS A 300 35.12 -21.50 -30.91
CA LYS A 300 35.21 -20.26 -31.75
C LYS A 300 33.97 -19.42 -32.15
N GLY A 301 34.16 -18.09 -32.08
CA GLY A 301 33.64 -17.12 -33.05
C GLY A 301 33.65 -15.65 -32.56
N LYS A 302 34.57 -14.82 -33.08
CA LYS A 302 34.76 -13.39 -32.71
C LYS A 302 33.79 -12.48 -33.46
N ASN A 303 33.27 -11.44 -32.80
CA ASN A 303 33.22 -10.06 -33.33
C ASN A 303 33.01 -9.04 -32.20
N ALA A 304 33.82 -7.99 -32.22
CA ALA A 304 33.88 -6.95 -31.22
C ALA A 304 33.00 -5.75 -31.62
N GLY A 305 32.18 -5.28 -30.68
CA GLY A 305 31.42 -4.02 -30.70
C GLY A 305 31.27 -3.50 -29.26
N PRO A 306 31.01 -2.20 -29.04
CA PRO A 306 31.34 -1.51 -27.79
C PRO A 306 30.49 -2.01 -26.62
N VAL A 307 31.16 -2.40 -25.55
CA VAL A 307 30.54 -3.00 -24.35
C VAL A 307 29.82 -1.92 -23.56
N ALA A 308 28.47 -1.95 -23.60
CA ALA A 308 27.65 -1.37 -22.55
C ALA A 308 27.91 -2.14 -21.25
N SER A 309 28.13 -1.41 -20.16
CA SER A 309 28.36 -1.95 -18.82
C SER A 309 27.19 -2.86 -18.39
N PRO A 310 27.46 -4.10 -17.93
CA PRO A 310 26.40 -5.01 -17.53
C PRO A 310 25.82 -4.57 -16.18
N THR A 311 24.58 -4.09 -16.19
CA THR A 311 23.74 -3.97 -14.99
C THR A 311 23.57 -5.33 -14.35
N THR A 312 23.86 -5.42 -13.05
CA THR A 312 23.69 -6.59 -12.20
C THR A 312 22.26 -7.14 -12.30
N PRO A 313 22.04 -8.44 -12.60
CA PRO A 313 20.69 -8.98 -12.70
C PRO A 313 20.01 -9.03 -11.33
N ALA A 314 18.82 -8.42 -11.23
CA ALA A 314 17.94 -8.51 -10.09
C ALA A 314 17.64 -9.99 -9.75
N GLN A 315 17.55 -10.33 -8.46
CA GLN A 315 17.15 -11.66 -8.00
C GLN A 315 15.80 -12.04 -8.62
N LYS A 316 15.82 -12.99 -9.56
CA LYS A 316 14.62 -13.48 -10.25
C LYS A 316 13.83 -14.39 -9.32
N ARG A 317 12.64 -13.96 -8.92
CA ARG A 317 11.62 -14.85 -8.33
C ARG A 317 11.24 -15.91 -9.38
N PRO A 318 10.86 -17.13 -8.97
CA PRO A 318 10.51 -18.16 -9.92
C PRO A 318 9.29 -17.73 -10.77
N PRO A 319 9.26 -18.08 -12.06
CA PRO A 319 8.10 -17.84 -12.90
C PRO A 319 6.90 -18.61 -12.37
N LEU A 320 5.73 -17.98 -12.33
CA LEU A 320 4.51 -18.54 -11.76
C LEU A 320 3.35 -18.34 -12.72
N LEU A 321 2.71 -19.43 -13.13
CA LEU A 321 1.40 -19.41 -13.79
C LEU A 321 0.50 -20.39 -13.07
N GLU A 322 -0.39 -19.87 -12.22
CA GLU A 322 -1.35 -20.68 -11.49
C GLU A 322 -2.64 -19.92 -11.15
N LEU A 323 -3.72 -20.67 -10.91
CA LEU A 323 -4.97 -20.13 -10.41
C LEU A 323 -4.98 -20.22 -8.88
N GLU A 324 -4.82 -19.08 -8.22
CA GLU A 324 -4.93 -18.96 -6.76
C GLU A 324 -6.36 -18.52 -6.40
N GLY A 325 -7.21 -19.50 -6.08
CA GLY A 325 -8.62 -19.27 -5.76
C GLY A 325 -9.41 -18.79 -6.99
N LYS A 326 -9.59 -17.48 -7.14
CA LYS A 326 -10.24 -16.84 -8.31
C LYS A 326 -9.27 -15.97 -9.12
N LYS A 327 -8.00 -15.88 -8.69
CA LYS A 327 -7.01 -14.97 -9.28
C LYS A 327 -5.99 -15.79 -10.06
N TRP A 328 -5.96 -15.63 -11.37
CA TRP A 328 -4.86 -16.12 -12.19
C TRP A 328 -3.63 -15.26 -11.92
N ARG A 329 -2.54 -15.87 -11.49
CA ARG A 329 -1.25 -15.21 -11.26
C ARG A 329 -0.31 -15.59 -12.38
N VAL A 330 0.16 -14.61 -13.15
CA VAL A 330 1.15 -14.76 -14.21
C VAL A 330 2.32 -13.86 -13.84
N GLU A 331 3.35 -14.41 -13.21
CA GLU A 331 4.40 -13.62 -12.57
C GLU A 331 5.80 -14.03 -13.01
N ASN A 332 6.69 -13.03 -13.12
CA ASN A 332 8.14 -13.21 -13.29
C ASN A 332 8.56 -14.03 -14.53
N PHE A 333 7.73 -14.06 -15.58
CA PHE A 333 8.13 -14.67 -16.84
C PHE A 333 9.10 -13.78 -17.61
N GLU A 334 10.12 -14.41 -18.22
CA GLU A 334 11.06 -13.73 -19.09
C GLU A 334 11.19 -14.50 -20.40
N GLN A 335 11.16 -13.78 -21.53
CA GLN A 335 11.39 -14.35 -22.86
C GLN A 335 10.42 -15.49 -23.25
N LYS A 336 9.22 -15.52 -22.67
CA LYS A 336 8.25 -16.62 -22.86
C LYS A 336 7.04 -16.15 -23.67
N HIS A 337 6.80 -16.76 -24.82
CA HIS A 337 5.84 -16.27 -25.81
C HIS A 337 4.66 -17.23 -26.05
N ASP A 338 4.59 -18.31 -25.27
CA ASP A 338 3.61 -19.39 -25.33
C ASP A 338 2.75 -19.46 -24.05
N LEU A 339 2.63 -18.36 -23.30
CA LEU A 339 1.78 -18.33 -22.11
C LEU A 339 0.31 -18.30 -22.53
N VAL A 340 -0.47 -19.26 -22.04
CA VAL A 340 -1.90 -19.34 -22.35
C VAL A 340 -2.70 -19.65 -21.08
N ILE A 341 -3.78 -18.92 -20.87
CA ILE A 341 -4.85 -19.26 -19.92
C ILE A 341 -6.04 -19.76 -20.75
N GLU A 342 -6.26 -21.08 -20.77
CA GLU A 342 -7.28 -21.70 -21.63
C GLU A 342 -8.69 -21.66 -21.03
N GLU A 343 -8.82 -21.96 -19.73
CA GLU A 343 -10.11 -22.04 -19.05
C GLU A 343 -10.31 -20.85 -18.11
N THR A 344 -11.11 -19.87 -18.54
CA THR A 344 -11.48 -18.69 -17.73
C THR A 344 -12.93 -18.73 -17.30
N GLU A 345 -13.22 -18.20 -16.09
CA GLU A 345 -14.58 -18.00 -15.59
C GLU A 345 -14.88 -16.51 -15.36
N LEU A 346 -16.16 -16.13 -15.50
CA LEU A 346 -16.64 -14.74 -15.37
C LEU A 346 -16.28 -14.03 -14.06
N LYS A 347 -16.04 -14.79 -12.98
CA LYS A 347 -15.69 -14.26 -11.65
C LYS A 347 -14.18 -14.18 -11.40
N GLN A 348 -13.37 -14.69 -12.32
CA GLN A 348 -11.92 -14.73 -12.17
C GLN A 348 -11.30 -13.39 -12.56
N VAL A 349 -10.09 -13.15 -12.07
CA VAL A 349 -9.28 -11.96 -12.40
C VAL A 349 -7.88 -12.44 -12.79
N ALA A 350 -7.31 -11.91 -13.87
CA ALA A 350 -5.93 -12.17 -14.24
C ALA A 350 -5.02 -11.06 -13.72
N TYR A 351 -3.94 -11.44 -13.04
CA TYR A 351 -2.92 -10.55 -12.53
C TYR A 351 -1.57 -10.94 -13.13
N VAL A 352 -1.06 -10.07 -13.98
CA VAL A 352 0.18 -10.26 -14.73
C VAL A 352 1.23 -9.33 -14.13
N PHE A 353 2.27 -9.88 -13.51
CA PHE A 353 3.25 -9.09 -12.77
C PHE A 353 4.68 -9.38 -13.19
N SER A 354 5.48 -8.33 -13.39
CA SER A 354 6.92 -8.45 -13.64
C SER A 354 7.29 -9.39 -14.80
N CYS A 355 6.43 -9.48 -15.82
CA CYS A 355 6.71 -10.26 -17.03
C CYS A 355 7.47 -9.40 -18.05
N ASN A 356 8.58 -9.92 -18.57
CA ASN A 356 9.47 -9.20 -19.47
C ASN A 356 9.64 -9.93 -20.81
N ASN A 357 9.51 -9.22 -21.93
CA ASN A 357 9.70 -9.75 -23.28
C ASN A 357 8.92 -11.05 -23.50
N SER A 358 7.62 -11.02 -23.24
CA SER A 358 6.77 -12.21 -23.17
C SER A 358 5.44 -11.97 -23.86
N THR A 359 4.71 -13.04 -24.18
CA THR A 359 3.36 -12.97 -24.77
C THR A 359 2.42 -13.86 -23.96
N LEU A 360 1.27 -13.31 -23.59
CA LEU A 360 0.20 -13.99 -22.86
C LEU A 360 -1.10 -13.97 -23.65
N GLN A 361 -1.71 -15.13 -23.82
CA GLN A 361 -3.04 -15.28 -24.39
C GLN A 361 -4.05 -15.69 -23.31
N ILE A 362 -5.14 -14.95 -23.18
CA ILE A 362 -6.24 -15.23 -22.24
C ILE A 362 -7.49 -15.54 -23.05
N LYS A 363 -7.86 -16.82 -23.12
CA LYS A 363 -9.02 -17.29 -23.87
C LYS A 363 -10.28 -17.19 -23.00
N GLY A 364 -11.45 -17.06 -23.64
CA GLY A 364 -12.74 -17.02 -22.97
C GLY A 364 -13.13 -15.64 -22.41
N LYS A 365 -13.80 -15.64 -21.26
CA LYS A 365 -14.40 -14.42 -20.69
C LYS A 365 -14.11 -14.32 -19.19
N ILE A 366 -13.42 -13.24 -18.81
CA ILE A 366 -12.94 -12.99 -17.45
C ILE A 366 -13.49 -11.68 -16.88
N ASN A 367 -13.48 -11.50 -15.56
CA ASN A 367 -13.99 -10.27 -14.93
C ASN A 367 -13.10 -9.06 -15.25
N SER A 368 -11.80 -9.17 -15.00
CA SER A 368 -10.83 -8.10 -15.20
C SER A 368 -9.41 -8.66 -15.40
N ILE A 369 -8.55 -7.83 -15.99
CA ILE A 369 -7.14 -8.13 -16.21
C ILE A 369 -6.33 -6.96 -15.64
N ILE A 370 -5.31 -7.25 -14.84
CA ILE A 370 -4.40 -6.27 -14.27
C ILE A 370 -2.99 -6.63 -14.73
N ILE A 371 -2.31 -5.70 -15.37
CA ILE A 371 -0.94 -5.83 -15.87
C ILE A 371 -0.09 -4.83 -15.10
N ASP A 372 0.84 -5.31 -14.29
CA ASP A 372 1.67 -4.47 -13.41
C ASP A 372 3.16 -4.78 -13.57
N ASN A 373 3.98 -3.73 -13.63
CA ASN A 373 5.45 -3.82 -13.66
C ASN A 373 6.02 -4.70 -14.79
N CYS A 374 5.29 -4.85 -15.89
CA CYS A 374 5.70 -5.63 -17.06
C CYS A 374 6.43 -4.77 -18.11
N LYS A 375 7.34 -5.38 -18.87
CA LYS A 375 8.09 -4.70 -19.94
C LYS A 375 8.10 -5.51 -21.22
N LYS A 376 7.85 -4.90 -22.39
CA LYS A 376 7.79 -5.63 -23.68
C LYS A 376 6.84 -6.84 -23.60
N LEU A 377 5.63 -6.61 -23.12
CA LEU A 377 4.64 -7.67 -22.93
C LEU A 377 3.53 -7.51 -23.98
N GLY A 378 3.28 -8.57 -24.72
CA GLY A 378 2.09 -8.72 -25.54
C GLY A 378 1.00 -9.45 -24.77
N VAL A 379 -0.22 -8.90 -24.71
CA VAL A 379 -1.37 -9.58 -24.12
C VAL A 379 -2.51 -9.61 -25.13
N VAL A 380 -2.98 -10.81 -25.45
CA VAL A 380 -4.14 -11.03 -26.32
C VAL A 380 -5.25 -11.63 -25.48
N PHE A 381 -6.44 -11.06 -25.51
CA PHE A 381 -7.58 -11.59 -24.77
C PHE A 381 -8.89 -11.47 -25.56
N GLU A 382 -9.83 -12.35 -25.24
CA GLU A 382 -11.13 -12.38 -25.90
C GLU A 382 -12.11 -11.39 -25.27
N ASN A 383 -12.64 -11.69 -24.08
CA ASN A 383 -13.68 -10.87 -23.47
C ASN A 383 -13.37 -10.52 -22.00
N VAL A 384 -13.54 -9.24 -21.66
CA VAL A 384 -13.42 -8.72 -20.29
C VAL A 384 -14.73 -8.05 -19.91
N VAL A 385 -15.28 -8.41 -18.74
CA VAL A 385 -16.56 -7.88 -18.26
C VAL A 385 -16.42 -6.48 -17.68
N GLY A 386 -15.34 -6.23 -16.95
CA GLY A 386 -15.11 -5.00 -16.21
C GLY A 386 -14.08 -4.11 -16.89
N ILE A 387 -12.81 -4.28 -16.50
CA ILE A 387 -11.74 -3.35 -16.85
C ILE A 387 -10.43 -4.10 -17.11
N VAL A 388 -9.62 -3.56 -18.02
CA VAL A 388 -8.20 -3.91 -18.15
C VAL A 388 -7.37 -2.76 -17.60
N GLU A 389 -6.53 -3.04 -16.61
CA GLU A 389 -5.66 -2.04 -15.99
C GLU A 389 -4.20 -2.33 -16.33
N ILE A 390 -3.50 -1.31 -16.81
CA ILE A 390 -2.07 -1.34 -17.13
C ILE A 390 -1.37 -0.34 -16.22
N ILE A 391 -0.49 -0.83 -15.37
CA ILE A 391 0.09 -0.07 -14.26
C ILE A 391 1.61 -0.22 -14.27
N ASN A 392 2.35 0.89 -14.22
CA ASN A 392 3.80 0.86 -14.02
C ASN A 392 4.55 0.01 -15.09
N CYS A 393 4.09 0.05 -16.33
CA CYS A 393 4.57 -0.81 -17.42
C CYS A 393 5.42 -0.06 -18.45
N LYS A 394 6.12 -0.82 -19.32
CA LYS A 394 6.85 -0.23 -20.45
C LYS A 394 6.73 -1.07 -21.73
N SER A 395 6.43 -0.47 -22.86
CA SER A 395 6.30 -1.14 -24.17
C SER A 395 5.30 -2.29 -24.11
N ILE A 396 4.03 -1.98 -23.85
CA ILE A 396 2.93 -2.95 -23.80
C ILE A 396 2.18 -2.96 -25.12
N GLN A 397 1.83 -4.15 -25.59
CA GLN A 397 0.93 -4.34 -26.71
C GLN A 397 -0.27 -5.14 -26.21
N LEU A 398 -1.45 -4.55 -26.27
CA LEU A 398 -2.70 -5.14 -25.85
C LEU A 398 -3.59 -5.38 -27.07
N GLN A 399 -4.09 -6.58 -27.27
CA GLN A 399 -5.03 -6.89 -28.35
C GLN A 399 -6.29 -7.52 -27.81
N VAL A 400 -7.42 -6.89 -28.14
CA VAL A 400 -8.76 -7.35 -27.80
C VAL A 400 -9.34 -8.08 -29.02
N LEU A 401 -9.82 -9.31 -28.82
CA LEU A 401 -10.49 -10.07 -29.89
C LEU A 401 -12.02 -9.94 -29.81
N GLY A 402 -12.57 -9.73 -28.62
CA GLY A 402 -14.00 -9.55 -28.36
C GLY A 402 -14.28 -8.22 -27.68
N THR A 403 -14.97 -8.23 -26.54
CA THR A 403 -15.46 -7.02 -25.87
C THR A 403 -14.64 -6.62 -24.65
N VAL A 404 -14.47 -5.31 -24.45
CA VAL A 404 -13.95 -4.71 -23.21
C VAL A 404 -14.60 -3.33 -23.02
N PRO A 405 -15.19 -3.03 -21.85
CA PRO A 405 -15.82 -1.72 -21.60
C PRO A 405 -14.82 -0.59 -21.34
N THR A 406 -13.75 -0.87 -20.59
CA THR A 406 -12.82 0.16 -20.13
C THR A 406 -11.39 -0.37 -20.10
N ILE A 407 -10.45 0.45 -20.58
CA ILE A 407 -9.01 0.23 -20.45
C ILE A 407 -8.41 1.43 -19.71
N SER A 408 -7.72 1.14 -18.61
CA SER A 408 -7.04 2.13 -17.77
C SER A 408 -5.52 1.98 -17.92
N ILE A 409 -4.84 3.07 -18.29
CA ILE A 409 -3.39 3.11 -18.54
C ILE A 409 -2.73 4.10 -17.57
N ASN A 410 -2.11 3.58 -16.52
CA ASN A 410 -1.52 4.39 -15.45
C ASN A 410 0.00 4.17 -15.36
N LYS A 411 0.76 5.26 -15.26
CA LYS A 411 2.22 5.22 -15.06
C LYS A 411 2.93 4.30 -16.08
N THR A 412 2.51 4.32 -17.34
CA THR A 412 3.01 3.40 -18.37
C THR A 412 3.59 4.17 -19.55
N GLU A 413 4.75 3.72 -20.04
CA GLU A 413 5.47 4.32 -21.17
C GLU A 413 5.42 3.37 -22.38
N GLY A 414 4.83 3.79 -23.49
CA GLY A 414 4.69 2.99 -24.70
C GLY A 414 3.61 1.94 -24.55
N CYS A 415 2.37 2.28 -24.92
CA CYS A 415 1.24 1.36 -24.87
C CYS A 415 0.47 1.40 -26.19
N GLN A 416 0.40 0.28 -26.88
CA GLN A 416 -0.40 0.10 -28.09
C GLN A 416 -1.60 -0.77 -27.79
N VAL A 417 -2.80 -0.27 -28.05
CA VAL A 417 -4.06 -0.97 -27.78
C VAL A 417 -4.78 -1.24 -29.10
N TYR A 418 -4.88 -2.51 -29.47
CA TYR A 418 -5.60 -2.98 -30.64
C TYR A 418 -7.02 -3.37 -30.25
N LEU A 419 -8.00 -2.56 -30.66
CA LEU A 419 -9.41 -2.83 -30.41
C LEU A 419 -10.00 -3.76 -31.48
N SER A 420 -11.01 -4.54 -31.09
CA SER A 420 -11.83 -5.31 -32.03
C SER A 420 -12.96 -4.42 -32.56
N LYS A 421 -13.70 -4.90 -33.56
CA LYS A 421 -14.94 -4.25 -34.01
C LYS A 421 -15.99 -4.14 -32.90
N ASP A 422 -15.96 -5.07 -31.94
CA ASP A 422 -16.90 -5.14 -30.82
C ASP A 422 -16.45 -4.34 -29.59
N SER A 423 -15.21 -3.81 -29.59
CA SER A 423 -14.67 -3.00 -28.49
C SER A 423 -14.34 -1.55 -28.88
N VAL A 424 -14.79 -1.08 -30.04
CA VAL A 424 -14.56 0.32 -30.49
C VAL A 424 -15.16 1.35 -29.51
N SER A 425 -16.24 1.01 -28.81
CA SER A 425 -16.86 1.86 -27.79
C SER A 425 -16.19 1.78 -26.42
N CYS A 426 -14.98 1.23 -26.32
CA CYS A 426 -14.24 1.12 -25.08
C CYS A 426 -13.80 2.51 -24.58
N ASP A 427 -14.04 2.79 -23.30
CA ASP A 427 -13.49 3.98 -22.65
C ASP A 427 -12.00 3.79 -22.39
N ILE A 428 -11.20 4.78 -22.79
CA ILE A 428 -9.77 4.83 -22.50
C ILE A 428 -9.54 5.88 -21.41
N VAL A 429 -9.03 5.44 -20.26
CA VAL A 429 -8.67 6.31 -19.14
C VAL A 429 -7.16 6.26 -18.96
N SER A 430 -6.49 7.40 -18.95
CA SER A 430 -5.03 7.45 -18.77
C SER A 430 -4.60 8.42 -17.69
N ALA A 431 -3.49 8.11 -17.02
CA ALA A 431 -2.89 8.95 -16.00
C ALA A 431 -1.38 8.73 -15.93
N LYS A 432 -0.59 9.80 -15.97
CA LYS A 432 0.90 9.74 -15.87
C LYS A 432 1.53 8.75 -16.86
N SER A 433 0.96 8.62 -18.04
CA SER A 433 1.40 7.67 -19.08
C SER A 433 1.77 8.42 -20.35
N SER A 434 2.66 7.85 -21.16
CA SER A 434 3.15 8.44 -22.40
C SER A 434 3.29 7.41 -23.53
N GLU A 435 3.39 7.88 -24.76
CA GLU A 435 3.47 7.07 -25.99
C GLU A 435 2.28 6.09 -26.12
N MET A 436 1.06 6.60 -25.92
CA MET A 436 -0.17 5.81 -25.96
C MET A 436 -0.87 5.91 -27.31
N ASN A 437 -1.07 4.78 -27.97
CA ASN A 437 -1.74 4.70 -29.27
C ASN A 437 -2.88 3.68 -29.27
N ILE A 438 -4.04 4.09 -29.77
CA ILE A 438 -5.22 3.25 -29.93
C ILE A 438 -5.37 2.90 -31.41
N MET A 439 -5.38 1.61 -31.71
CA MET A 439 -5.49 1.07 -33.06
C MET A 439 -6.94 0.67 -33.29
N ILE A 440 -7.63 1.44 -34.14
CA ILE A 440 -9.04 1.23 -34.49
C ILE A 440 -9.13 0.41 -35.78
N PRO A 441 -9.90 -0.69 -35.83
CA PRO A 441 -9.99 -1.54 -37.01
C PRO A 441 -10.75 -0.85 -38.15
N GLU A 442 -10.19 -0.82 -39.36
CA GLU A 442 -10.83 -0.23 -40.56
C GLU A 442 -11.30 -1.29 -41.58
N GLY A 443 -10.98 -2.57 -41.34
CA GLY A 443 -11.23 -3.67 -42.26
C GLY A 443 -10.83 -5.01 -41.66
N GLU A 444 -10.61 -6.03 -42.49
CA GLU A 444 -9.98 -7.28 -42.04
C GLU A 444 -8.46 -7.11 -42.02
N GLY A 445 -7.88 -6.96 -40.83
CA GLY A 445 -6.43 -6.91 -40.63
C GLY A 445 -5.80 -5.51 -40.65
N ASP A 446 -6.52 -4.50 -41.15
CA ASP A 446 -6.06 -3.12 -41.18
C ASP A 446 -6.50 -2.31 -39.96
N TYR A 447 -5.59 -1.51 -39.42
CA TYR A 447 -5.84 -0.63 -38.28
C TYR A 447 -5.39 0.80 -38.58
N ARG A 448 -6.17 1.77 -38.12
CA ARG A 448 -5.78 3.17 -38.05
C ARG A 448 -5.32 3.51 -36.65
N GLU A 449 -4.14 4.12 -36.56
CA GLU A 449 -3.52 4.55 -35.31
C GLU A 449 -4.03 5.93 -34.89
N PHE A 450 -4.44 6.04 -33.63
CA PHE A 450 -4.87 7.28 -33.00
C PHE A 450 -4.09 7.51 -31.70
N PRO A 451 -3.27 8.56 -31.61
CA PRO A 451 -2.56 8.88 -30.38
C PRO A 451 -3.54 9.41 -29.33
N VAL A 452 -3.36 8.99 -28.07
CA VAL A 452 -4.09 9.56 -26.93
C VAL A 452 -3.42 10.89 -26.58
N PRO A 453 -4.17 12.00 -26.42
CA PRO A 453 -3.57 13.27 -26.02
C PRO A 453 -2.83 13.19 -24.68
N GLU A 454 -1.59 13.67 -24.66
CA GLU A 454 -0.73 13.68 -23.47
C GLU A 454 -0.49 15.09 -22.93
N GLN A 455 -0.68 16.10 -23.78
CA GLN A 455 -0.54 17.50 -23.41
C GLN A 455 -1.92 18.14 -23.24
N PHE A 456 -2.14 18.72 -22.07
CA PHE A 456 -3.40 19.36 -21.70
C PHE A 456 -3.16 20.82 -21.36
N LYS A 457 -3.99 21.69 -21.92
CA LYS A 457 -4.07 23.11 -21.56
C LYS A 457 -5.11 23.27 -20.48
N THR A 458 -4.70 23.81 -19.33
CA THR A 458 -5.62 24.14 -18.24
C THR A 458 -5.67 25.64 -18.08
N VAL A 459 -6.87 26.21 -18.15
CA VAL A 459 -7.11 27.66 -18.04
C VAL A 459 -8.15 27.93 -16.95
N TRP A 460 -7.93 29.00 -16.19
CA TRP A 460 -8.95 29.55 -15.29
C TRP A 460 -9.97 30.36 -16.10
N ASN A 461 -11.24 29.95 -16.10
CA ASN A 461 -12.29 30.62 -16.88
C ASN A 461 -13.03 31.74 -16.12
N GLY A 462 -12.53 32.14 -14.95
CA GLY A 462 -13.21 33.07 -14.05
C GLY A 462 -13.98 32.40 -12.90
N ALA A 463 -14.28 31.10 -12.99
CA ALA A 463 -15.02 30.36 -11.96
C ALA A 463 -14.41 28.99 -11.62
N LYS A 464 -13.85 28.29 -12.61
CA LYS A 464 -13.23 26.97 -12.43
C LYS A 464 -12.05 26.79 -13.38
N LEU A 465 -11.22 25.80 -13.05
CA LEU A 465 -10.25 25.29 -14.00
C LEU A 465 -10.97 24.47 -15.08
N VAL A 466 -10.67 24.76 -16.34
CA VAL A 466 -11.13 24.00 -17.50
C VAL A 466 -9.90 23.45 -18.19
N THR A 467 -9.90 22.14 -18.45
CA THR A 467 -8.79 21.42 -19.07
C THR A 467 -9.25 20.83 -20.39
N GLU A 468 -8.49 21.09 -21.44
CA GLU A 468 -8.69 20.55 -22.79
C GLU A 468 -7.38 19.96 -23.32
N PRO A 469 -7.42 18.90 -24.15
CA PRO A 469 -6.23 18.46 -24.87
C PRO A 469 -5.77 19.56 -25.84
N THR A 470 -4.46 19.77 -25.96
CA THR A 470 -3.94 20.72 -26.94
C THR A 470 -4.09 20.18 -28.36
N GLU A 471 -4.50 21.03 -29.33
CA GLU A 471 -4.73 20.64 -30.74
C GLU A 471 -3.49 20.12 -31.47
N ILE A 472 -2.30 20.26 -30.89
CA ILE A 472 -1.07 19.66 -31.39
C ILE A 472 -1.02 18.21 -30.90
N ALA A 473 -1.86 17.35 -31.47
CA ALA A 473 -1.63 15.91 -31.39
C ALA A 473 -0.52 15.58 -32.41
N GLY A 474 0.64 15.16 -31.89
CA GLY A 474 1.75 14.66 -32.71
C GLY A 474 1.45 13.33 -33.38
#